data_AF-A0A5B7EAT6-F1
#
_entry.id   AF-A0A5B7EAT6-F1
#
_cell.length_a   1.000
_cell.length_b   1.000
_cell.length_c   1.000
_cell.angle_alpha   90.00
_cell.angle_beta   90.00
_cell.angle_gamma   90.00
#
_symmetry.space_group_name_H-M   'P 1'
#
loop_
_entity.id
_entity.type
_entity.pdbx_description
1 polymer ?
#
loop_
_entity_poly.entity_id
_entity_poly.type
_entity_poly.pdbx_seq_one_letter_code
_entity_poly.pdbx_strand_id
1 'polypeptide(L)'
;MEHLKKRLVEDFTKIGPMSLEMADNDPNKKTKAYALYRYYLGENIDLELKDNFTQLLTDYVFGVPGDLVALAHSTCAQPHRHTFSYKLTHRGQRSESDLLNTTIGKHWVIHGDDILYLFLGETFKLGLQPLERPEDLALRDIMSKLWINFAYTGLVLDLPSHCRNPTPDGSLGFTWEAVENDNVHYLSLTPSPAMKPDTRRKGVLSPTKL
;
A
#
# COMPACT_ATOMS: atom_id res chain seq x y z
N MET A 1 18.90 8.07 9.59
CA MET A 1 19.30 7.55 8.27
C MET A 1 20.82 7.35 8.16
N GLU A 2 21.65 8.31 8.59
CA GLU A 2 23.11 8.19 8.52
C GLU A 2 23.69 6.95 9.20
N HIS A 3 23.17 6.58 10.38
CA HIS A 3 23.60 5.36 11.06
C HIS A 3 23.30 4.09 10.25
N LEU A 4 22.13 4.03 9.60
CA LEU A 4 21.76 2.91 8.73
C LEU A 4 22.64 2.88 7.48
N LYS A 5 22.86 4.03 6.83
CA LYS A 5 23.77 4.17 5.69
C LYS A 5 25.17 3.65 6.03
N LYS A 6 25.76 4.12 7.13
CA LYS A 6 27.07 3.67 7.61
C LYS A 6 27.11 2.14 7.78
N ARG A 7 26.10 1.58 8.46
CA ARG A 7 26.02 0.13 8.70
C ARG A 7 25.81 -0.70 7.42
N LEU A 8 25.07 -0.18 6.44
CA LEU A 8 24.89 -0.82 5.15
C LEU A 8 26.21 -0.86 4.36
N VAL A 9 27.04 0.17 4.47
CA VAL A 9 28.38 0.20 3.85
C VAL A 9 29.35 -0.76 4.57
N GLU A 10 29.33 -0.78 5.90
CA GLU A 10 30.27 -1.58 6.70
C GLU A 10 29.95 -3.08 6.71
N ASP A 11 28.67 -3.47 6.72
CA ASP A 11 28.25 -4.87 6.84
C ASP A 11 26.95 -5.15 6.07
N PHE A 12 26.96 -4.94 4.75
CA PHE A 12 25.77 -5.18 3.93
C PHE A 12 25.23 -6.61 4.08
N THR A 13 26.10 -7.60 4.20
CA THR A 13 25.69 -9.02 4.21
C THR A 13 24.78 -9.37 5.38
N LYS A 14 24.88 -8.62 6.48
CA LYS A 14 23.98 -8.71 7.62
C LYS A 14 22.88 -7.67 7.58
N ILE A 15 23.23 -6.42 7.29
CA ILE A 15 22.33 -5.26 7.45
C ILE A 15 21.34 -5.14 6.31
N GLY A 16 21.74 -5.43 5.07
CA GLY A 16 20.87 -5.39 3.90
C GLY A 16 19.64 -6.28 4.09
N PRO A 17 19.78 -7.61 4.24
CA PRO A 17 18.65 -8.50 4.47
C PRO A 17 17.83 -8.14 5.71
N MET A 18 18.50 -7.76 6.81
CA MET A 18 17.84 -7.38 8.07
C MET A 18 16.95 -6.14 7.91
N SER A 19 17.42 -5.13 7.18
CA SER A 19 16.67 -3.91 6.93
C SER A 19 15.47 -4.11 6.00
N LEU A 20 15.43 -5.22 5.28
CA LEU A 20 14.28 -5.66 4.47
C LEU A 20 13.41 -6.68 5.22
N GLU A 21 13.67 -6.91 6.51
CA GLU A 21 12.95 -7.89 7.34
C GLU A 21 12.92 -9.29 6.72
N MET A 22 13.97 -9.67 5.99
CA MET A 22 14.05 -10.98 5.35
C MET A 22 14.13 -12.09 6.39
N ALA A 23 13.36 -13.16 6.17
CA ALA A 23 13.34 -14.32 7.05
C ALA A 23 14.75 -14.91 7.24
N ASP A 24 15.08 -15.25 8.48
CA ASP A 24 16.44 -15.64 8.80
C ASP A 24 16.88 -16.95 8.15
N ASN A 25 15.91 -17.82 7.88
CA ASN A 25 16.07 -19.13 7.26
C ASN A 25 16.04 -19.09 5.71
N ASP A 26 15.88 -17.92 5.08
CA ASP A 26 15.95 -17.83 3.61
C ASP A 26 17.42 -17.97 3.16
N PRO A 27 17.78 -19.08 2.48
CA PRO A 27 19.17 -19.31 2.06
C PRO A 27 19.66 -18.27 1.05
N ASN A 28 18.73 -17.59 0.36
CA ASN A 28 19.03 -16.62 -0.68
C ASN A 28 18.89 -15.17 -0.22
N LYS A 29 18.65 -14.90 1.08
CA LYS A 29 18.37 -13.54 1.59
C LYS A 29 19.45 -12.51 1.21
N LYS A 30 20.73 -12.93 1.22
CA LYS A 30 21.85 -12.06 0.83
C LYS A 30 21.76 -11.67 -0.65
N THR A 31 21.64 -12.66 -1.53
CA THR A 31 21.56 -12.45 -2.98
C THR A 31 20.34 -11.61 -3.36
N LYS A 32 19.18 -11.90 -2.75
CA LYS A 32 17.95 -11.11 -2.95
C LYS A 32 18.12 -9.67 -2.49
N ALA A 33 18.69 -9.44 -1.30
CA ALA A 33 18.95 -8.10 -0.81
C ALA A 33 19.86 -7.31 -1.75
N TYR A 34 20.97 -7.91 -2.22
CA TYR A 34 21.84 -7.26 -3.20
C TYR A 34 21.11 -6.89 -4.50
N ALA A 35 20.30 -7.82 -5.04
CA ALA A 35 19.55 -7.58 -6.27
C ALA A 35 18.54 -6.43 -6.11
N LEU A 36 17.79 -6.41 -5.01
CA LEU A 36 16.82 -5.35 -4.71
C LEU A 36 17.51 -4.00 -4.52
N TYR A 37 18.54 -3.94 -3.67
CA TYR A 37 19.29 -2.70 -3.45
C TYR A 37 19.87 -2.15 -4.74
N ARG A 38 20.49 -3.00 -5.57
CA ARG A 38 21.02 -2.59 -6.87
C ARG A 38 19.92 -2.08 -7.81
N TYR A 39 18.75 -2.73 -7.84
CA TYR A 39 17.65 -2.33 -8.71
C TYR A 39 17.10 -0.93 -8.35
N TYR A 40 16.91 -0.63 -7.07
CA TYR A 40 16.31 0.65 -6.64
C TYR A 40 17.35 1.76 -6.39
N LEU A 41 18.53 1.43 -5.89
CA LEU A 41 19.55 2.40 -5.45
C LEU A 41 20.78 2.46 -6.37
N GLY A 42 20.92 1.52 -7.30
CA GLY A 42 22.14 1.41 -8.11
C GLY A 42 23.33 0.90 -7.29
N GLU A 43 24.54 1.28 -7.69
CA GLU A 43 25.78 0.76 -7.08
C GLU A 43 26.18 1.46 -5.78
N ASN A 44 25.71 2.70 -5.54
CA ASN A 44 26.10 3.51 -4.39
C ASN A 44 24.89 3.85 -3.51
N ILE A 45 24.95 3.51 -2.22
CA ILE A 45 23.91 3.86 -1.25
C ILE A 45 24.14 5.30 -0.77
N ASP A 46 23.35 6.24 -1.28
CA ASP A 46 23.38 7.64 -0.86
C ASP A 46 22.05 8.14 -0.29
N LEU A 47 22.08 9.18 0.55
CA LEU A 47 20.91 9.78 1.21
C LEU A 47 19.99 10.50 0.22
N GLU A 48 20.52 10.96 -0.92
CA GLU A 48 19.68 11.47 -2.01
C GLU A 48 18.72 10.39 -2.53
N LEU A 49 19.05 9.10 -2.33
CA LEU A 49 18.24 7.96 -2.73
C LEU A 49 17.19 7.56 -1.69
N LYS A 50 16.91 8.41 -0.69
CA LYS A 50 15.91 8.12 0.36
C LYS A 50 14.55 7.73 -0.21
N ASP A 51 14.10 8.39 -1.29
CA ASP A 51 12.79 8.13 -1.89
C ASP A 51 12.78 6.79 -2.65
N ASN A 52 13.89 6.43 -3.31
CA ASN A 52 14.04 5.11 -3.92
C ASN A 52 14.14 4.00 -2.85
N PHE A 53 14.79 4.29 -1.72
CA PHE A 53 14.86 3.35 -0.60
C PHE A 53 13.50 3.16 0.05
N THR A 54 12.73 4.24 0.23
CA THR A 54 11.34 4.17 0.66
C THR A 54 10.51 3.34 -0.32
N GLN A 55 10.64 3.57 -1.63
CA GLN A 55 9.94 2.80 -2.65
C GLN A 55 10.31 1.31 -2.61
N LEU A 56 11.60 0.97 -2.43
CA LEU A 56 12.07 -0.40 -2.25
C LEU A 56 11.37 -1.08 -1.07
N LEU A 57 11.34 -0.42 0.10
CA LEU A 57 10.70 -0.97 1.29
C LEU A 57 9.18 -1.10 1.09
N THR A 58 8.54 -0.09 0.49
CA THR A 58 7.12 -0.11 0.17
C THR A 58 6.77 -1.30 -0.73
N ASP A 59 7.53 -1.53 -1.80
CA ASP A 59 7.24 -2.60 -2.74
C ASP A 59 7.56 -3.98 -2.18
N TYR A 60 8.66 -4.12 -1.44
CA TYR A 60 9.06 -5.41 -0.88
C TYR A 60 8.16 -5.85 0.28
N VAL A 61 7.88 -4.95 1.23
CA VAL A 61 7.17 -5.28 2.48
C VAL A 61 5.66 -5.32 2.27
N PHE A 62 5.09 -4.37 1.52
CA PHE A 62 3.63 -4.22 1.39
C PHE A 62 3.13 -4.47 -0.03
N GLY A 63 3.83 -3.92 -1.02
CA GLY A 63 3.36 -3.83 -2.39
C GLY A 63 3.19 -5.17 -3.10
N VAL A 64 4.31 -5.83 -3.38
CA VAL A 64 4.33 -7.14 -4.06
C VAL A 64 3.57 -8.20 -3.27
N PRO A 65 3.74 -8.35 -1.93
CA PRO A 65 2.94 -9.29 -1.17
C PRO A 65 1.43 -9.01 -1.27
N GLY A 66 1.01 -7.74 -1.19
CA GLY A 66 -0.38 -7.33 -1.37
C GLY A 66 -0.95 -7.74 -2.72
N ASP A 67 -0.21 -7.51 -3.80
CA ASP A 67 -0.63 -7.89 -5.16
C ASP A 67 -0.75 -9.42 -5.31
N LEU A 68 0.17 -10.18 -4.73
CA LEU A 68 0.15 -11.65 -4.78
C LEU A 68 -1.06 -12.22 -4.03
N VAL A 69 -1.37 -11.68 -2.85
CA VAL A 69 -2.55 -12.08 -2.07
C VAL A 69 -3.83 -11.71 -2.81
N ALA A 70 -3.92 -10.48 -3.33
CA ALA A 70 -5.09 -10.04 -4.09
C ALA A 70 -5.35 -10.95 -5.31
N LEU A 71 -4.30 -11.30 -6.05
CA LEU A 71 -4.39 -12.24 -7.16
C LEU A 71 -4.86 -13.62 -6.70
N ALA A 72 -4.20 -14.22 -5.71
CA ALA A 72 -4.53 -15.55 -5.22
C ALA A 72 -5.99 -15.64 -4.74
N HIS A 73 -6.48 -14.60 -4.06
CA HIS A 73 -7.88 -14.51 -3.67
C HIS A 73 -8.81 -14.33 -4.88
N SER A 74 -8.44 -13.50 -5.85
CA SER A 74 -9.24 -13.29 -7.06
C SER A 74 -9.39 -14.55 -7.90
N THR A 75 -8.40 -15.46 -7.90
CA THR A 75 -8.45 -16.71 -8.68
C THR A 75 -9.18 -17.82 -7.94
N CYS A 76 -8.94 -17.97 -6.63
CA CYS A 76 -9.48 -19.08 -5.85
C CYS A 76 -10.94 -18.87 -5.41
N ALA A 77 -11.44 -17.63 -5.46
CA ALA A 77 -12.73 -17.28 -4.89
C ALA A 77 -13.85 -17.08 -5.95
N GLN A 78 -13.53 -17.30 -7.23
CA GLN A 78 -14.49 -17.26 -8.33
C GLN A 78 -15.42 -18.49 -8.34
N PRO A 79 -16.68 -18.35 -8.82
CA PRO A 79 -17.31 -17.13 -9.34
C PRO A 79 -18.01 -16.26 -8.28
N HIS A 80 -17.92 -16.62 -7.00
CA HIS A 80 -18.84 -16.10 -5.97
C HIS A 80 -18.27 -15.02 -5.05
N ARG A 81 -17.00 -14.64 -5.21
CA ARG A 81 -16.33 -13.66 -4.34
C ARG A 81 -15.38 -12.78 -5.13
N HIS A 82 -15.61 -11.47 -5.04
CA HIS A 82 -14.75 -10.45 -5.61
C HIS A 82 -13.67 -10.02 -4.62
N THR A 83 -12.48 -9.75 -5.15
CA THR A 83 -11.36 -9.18 -4.38
C THR A 83 -11.16 -7.75 -4.84
N PHE A 84 -11.03 -6.81 -3.91
CA PHE A 84 -10.83 -5.38 -4.21
C PHE A 84 -9.52 -4.92 -3.60
N SER A 85 -8.71 -4.19 -4.38
CA SER A 85 -7.44 -3.62 -3.94
C SER A 85 -7.48 -2.10 -4.00
N TYR A 86 -6.83 -1.44 -3.04
CA TYR A 86 -6.67 0.01 -3.01
C TYR A 86 -5.23 0.40 -2.65
N LYS A 87 -4.88 1.64 -2.97
CA LYS A 87 -3.67 2.31 -2.48
C LYS A 87 -4.04 3.72 -2.03
N LEU A 88 -3.74 4.05 -0.78
CA LEU A 88 -3.83 5.44 -0.32
C LEU A 88 -2.70 6.26 -0.97
N THR A 89 -3.07 7.20 -1.83
CA THR A 89 -2.12 8.05 -2.56
C THR A 89 -2.24 9.53 -2.21
N HIS A 90 -3.24 9.87 -1.39
CA HIS A 90 -3.46 11.22 -0.91
C HIS A 90 -2.72 11.42 0.42
N ARG A 91 -1.78 12.36 0.44
CA ARG A 91 -1.14 12.80 1.68
C ARG A 91 -2.07 13.74 2.42
N GLY A 92 -2.59 13.27 3.55
CA GLY A 92 -3.47 14.03 4.43
C GLY A 92 -2.79 15.24 5.08
N GLN A 93 -3.58 16.12 5.70
CA GLN A 93 -3.10 17.16 6.61
C GLN A 93 -2.32 16.54 7.78
N ARG A 94 -2.68 15.31 8.15
CA ARG A 94 -2.10 14.52 9.23
C ARG A 94 -1.52 13.21 8.70
N SER A 95 -0.50 12.72 9.38
CA SER A 95 0.09 11.41 9.19
C SER A 95 0.60 10.87 10.52
N GLU A 96 0.62 9.55 10.65
CA GLU A 96 1.28 8.85 11.77
C GLU A 96 2.74 9.28 11.93
N SER A 97 3.40 9.64 10.82
CA SER A 97 4.79 10.08 10.81
C SER A 97 4.99 11.47 11.41
N ASP A 98 3.93 12.28 11.55
CA ASP A 98 4.04 13.63 12.11
C ASP A 98 4.48 13.59 13.59
N LEU A 99 4.19 12.48 14.30
CA LEU A 99 4.65 12.24 15.67
C LEU A 99 6.18 12.06 15.77
N LEU A 100 6.85 11.68 14.68
CA LEU A 100 8.30 11.46 14.63
C LEU A 100 9.09 12.76 14.44
N ASN A 101 8.41 13.90 14.22
CA ASN A 101 9.00 15.23 14.02
C ASN A 101 10.21 15.25 13.06
N THR A 102 10.11 14.50 11.96
CA THR A 102 11.16 14.39 10.94
C THR A 102 10.78 15.13 9.65
N THR A 103 11.77 15.73 8.99
CA THR A 103 11.59 16.31 7.64
C THR A 103 11.78 15.29 6.54
N ILE A 104 12.39 14.14 6.85
CA ILE A 104 12.64 13.06 5.89
C ILE A 104 11.33 12.37 5.58
N GLY A 105 10.97 12.32 4.30
CA GLY A 105 9.81 11.61 3.82
C GLY A 105 8.45 12.23 4.19
N LYS A 106 8.43 13.49 4.66
CA LYS A 106 7.19 14.17 5.09
C LYS A 106 6.08 14.21 4.02
N HIS A 107 6.46 14.14 2.74
CA HIS A 107 5.55 14.13 1.61
C HIS A 107 4.96 12.74 1.28
N TRP A 108 5.49 11.66 1.87
CA TRP A 108 4.97 10.32 1.67
C TRP A 108 3.71 10.07 2.52
N VAL A 109 2.84 9.23 1.99
CA VAL A 109 1.81 8.52 2.76
C VAL A 109 2.50 7.34 3.43
N ILE A 110 2.40 7.22 4.75
CA ILE A 110 3.08 6.15 5.49
C ILE A 110 2.10 5.08 5.98
N HIS A 111 2.67 4.00 6.53
CA HIS A 111 1.89 2.92 7.10
C HIS A 111 0.96 3.41 8.22
N GLY A 112 -0.34 3.08 8.09
CA GLY A 112 -1.37 3.44 9.05
C GLY A 112 -2.06 4.79 8.80
N ASP A 113 -1.63 5.59 7.82
CA ASP A 113 -2.29 6.87 7.50
C ASP A 113 -3.75 6.68 7.04
N ASP A 114 -4.09 5.54 6.45
CA ASP A 114 -5.46 5.20 6.03
C ASP A 114 -6.43 4.99 7.19
N ILE A 115 -5.93 4.55 8.35
CA ILE A 115 -6.70 4.42 9.59
C ILE A 115 -7.25 5.79 10.02
N LEU A 116 -6.54 6.88 9.72
CA LEU A 116 -6.97 8.24 10.07
C LEU A 116 -8.29 8.63 9.38
N TYR A 117 -8.60 8.03 8.23
CA TYR A 117 -9.82 8.30 7.48
C TYR A 117 -10.99 7.38 7.88
N LEU A 118 -10.74 6.34 8.68
CA LEU A 118 -11.78 5.39 9.11
C LEU A 118 -12.10 5.51 10.60
N PHE A 119 -11.11 5.83 11.44
CA PHE A 119 -11.21 5.69 12.89
C PHE A 119 -10.71 6.91 13.67
N LEU A 120 -10.28 8.00 13.00
CA LEU A 120 -9.79 9.16 13.73
C LEU A 120 -10.93 9.88 14.46
N GLY A 121 -10.80 9.91 15.78
CA GLY A 121 -11.69 10.51 16.75
C GLY A 121 -11.04 10.42 18.14
N GLU A 122 -11.72 10.94 19.17
CA GLU A 122 -11.18 11.06 20.53
C GLU A 122 -10.71 9.73 21.16
N THR A 123 -11.17 8.59 20.65
CA THR A 123 -10.99 7.26 21.27
C THR A 123 -9.87 6.40 20.70
N PHE A 124 -9.43 6.57 19.45
CA PHE A 124 -8.58 5.56 18.79
C PHE A 124 -7.06 5.83 18.89
N LYS A 125 -6.63 7.11 18.83
CA LYS A 125 -5.22 7.48 18.97
C LYS A 125 -5.06 8.76 19.77
N LEU A 126 -4.76 8.60 21.06
CA LEU A 126 -4.35 9.69 21.96
C LEU A 126 -3.23 10.51 21.31
N GLY A 127 -3.50 11.80 21.05
CA GLY A 127 -2.52 12.77 20.57
C GLY A 127 -2.65 13.20 19.11
N LEU A 128 -3.44 12.51 18.28
CA LEU A 128 -3.72 12.98 16.92
C LEU A 128 -4.98 13.84 16.89
N GLN A 129 -4.81 15.08 16.44
CA GLN A 129 -5.93 16.03 16.25
C GLN A 129 -6.83 15.55 15.09
N PRO A 130 -8.13 15.88 15.12
CA PRO A 130 -9.05 15.57 14.02
C PRO A 130 -8.55 16.09 12.66
N LEU A 131 -9.03 15.45 11.58
CA LEU A 131 -8.88 15.99 10.22
C LEU A 131 -9.80 17.21 10.08
N GLU A 132 -9.30 18.31 9.53
CA GLU A 132 -10.06 19.56 9.38
C GLU A 132 -10.15 20.01 7.93
N ARG A 133 -9.18 19.58 7.14
CA ARG A 133 -9.00 20.03 5.76
C ARG A 133 -10.09 19.44 4.85
N PRO A 134 -10.77 20.26 4.01
CA PRO A 134 -11.94 19.82 3.23
C PRO A 134 -11.67 18.58 2.38
N GLU A 135 -10.52 18.49 1.73
CA GLU A 135 -10.15 17.31 0.94
C GLU A 135 -9.97 16.04 1.77
N ASP A 136 -9.49 16.16 3.02
CA ASP A 136 -9.32 15.01 3.91
C ASP A 136 -10.67 14.53 4.43
N LEU A 137 -11.57 15.46 4.75
CA LEU A 137 -12.95 15.16 5.13
C LEU A 137 -13.71 14.49 3.97
N ALA A 138 -13.54 14.98 2.74
CA ALA A 138 -14.12 14.36 1.57
C ALA A 138 -13.61 12.92 1.36
N LEU A 139 -12.30 12.70 1.50
CA LEU A 139 -11.74 11.34 1.42
C LEU A 139 -12.22 10.44 2.57
N ARG A 140 -12.32 10.96 3.79
CA ARG A 140 -12.87 10.25 4.96
C ARG A 140 -14.28 9.75 4.68
N ASP A 141 -15.14 10.62 4.14
CA ASP A 141 -16.52 10.29 3.83
C ASP A 141 -16.61 9.25 2.70
N ILE A 142 -15.76 9.36 1.66
CA ILE A 142 -15.62 8.36 0.60
C ILE A 142 -15.21 7.00 1.19
N MET A 143 -14.12 6.95 1.95
CA MET A 143 -13.61 5.71 2.53
C MET A 143 -14.64 5.06 3.47
N SER A 144 -15.28 5.85 4.32
CA SER A 144 -16.33 5.36 5.22
C SER A 144 -17.47 4.72 4.42
N LYS A 145 -17.93 5.37 3.36
CA LYS A 145 -19.01 4.87 2.51
C LYS A 145 -18.61 3.60 1.74
N LEU A 146 -17.38 3.52 1.23
CA LEU A 146 -16.86 2.31 0.56
C LEU A 146 -16.87 1.10 1.51
N TRP A 147 -16.38 1.26 2.75
CA TRP A 147 -16.35 0.18 3.75
C TRP A 147 -17.75 -0.20 4.22
N ILE A 148 -18.64 0.77 4.44
CA ILE A 148 -20.05 0.52 4.79
C ILE A 148 -20.75 -0.25 3.67
N ASN A 149 -20.61 0.18 2.41
CA ASN A 149 -21.22 -0.50 1.27
C ASN A 149 -20.72 -1.94 1.12
N PHE A 150 -19.41 -2.15 1.24
CA PHE A 150 -18.82 -3.49 1.19
C PHE A 150 -19.33 -4.41 2.31
N ALA A 151 -19.51 -3.87 3.52
CA ALA A 151 -20.07 -4.61 4.65
C ALA A 151 -21.56 -4.90 4.45
N TYR A 152 -22.35 -3.88 4.09
CA TYR A 152 -23.80 -3.95 3.97
C TYR A 152 -24.24 -4.88 2.83
N THR A 153 -23.65 -4.75 1.64
CA THR A 153 -23.98 -5.61 0.49
C THR A 153 -23.63 -7.08 0.71
N GLY A 154 -22.67 -7.37 1.60
CA GLY A 154 -22.36 -8.74 2.01
C GLY A 154 -23.35 -9.37 3.01
N LEU A 155 -24.26 -8.58 3.59
CA LEU A 155 -25.23 -9.04 4.59
C LEU A 155 -26.65 -9.22 4.03
N VAL A 156 -26.98 -8.59 2.90
CA VAL A 156 -28.32 -8.67 2.30
C VAL A 156 -28.48 -10.03 1.61
N LEU A 157 -29.22 -10.94 2.25
CA LEU A 157 -29.41 -12.35 1.85
C LEU A 157 -30.25 -12.55 0.57
N ASP A 158 -31.04 -11.55 0.17
CA ASP A 158 -32.06 -11.70 -0.88
C ASP A 158 -31.64 -11.14 -2.26
N LEU A 159 -30.39 -10.70 -2.43
CA LEU A 159 -29.87 -10.29 -3.74
C LEU A 159 -29.33 -11.51 -4.52
N PRO A 160 -29.66 -11.68 -5.82
CA PRO A 160 -29.21 -12.81 -6.66
C PRO A 160 -27.68 -12.96 -6.77
N SER A 161 -26.95 -11.95 -6.29
CA SER A 161 -25.51 -11.93 -6.15
C SER A 161 -25.19 -11.52 -4.71
N HIS A 162 -24.79 -12.47 -3.85
CA HIS A 162 -24.15 -12.24 -2.55
C HIS A 162 -22.76 -11.55 -2.69
N CYS A 163 -22.61 -10.73 -3.73
CA CYS A 163 -21.37 -10.12 -4.17
C CYS A 163 -21.21 -8.79 -3.43
N ARG A 164 -20.34 -8.79 -2.43
CA ARG A 164 -19.88 -7.59 -1.76
C ARG A 164 -19.43 -6.59 -2.82
N ASN A 165 -20.03 -5.40 -2.84
CA ASN A 165 -19.73 -4.34 -3.79
C ASN A 165 -19.55 -3.01 -3.04
N PRO A 166 -18.33 -2.43 -3.01
CA PRO A 166 -18.06 -1.13 -2.39
C PRO A 166 -18.78 0.05 -3.08
N THR A 167 -19.16 -0.10 -4.36
CA THR A 167 -19.80 0.94 -5.18
C THR A 167 -21.08 0.40 -5.85
N PRO A 168 -22.14 0.09 -5.07
CA PRO A 168 -23.30 -0.66 -5.57
C PRO A 168 -24.33 0.17 -6.37
N ASP A 169 -24.40 1.48 -6.14
CA ASP A 169 -25.50 2.32 -6.61
C ASP A 169 -25.06 3.56 -7.41
N GLY A 170 -23.76 3.66 -7.74
CA GLY A 170 -23.19 4.79 -8.47
C GLY A 170 -23.15 6.12 -7.70
N SER A 171 -23.61 6.17 -6.44
CA SER A 171 -23.69 7.40 -5.64
C SER A 171 -22.35 8.06 -5.32
N LEU A 172 -21.24 7.33 -5.52
CA LEU A 172 -19.88 7.82 -5.35
C LEU A 172 -19.27 8.42 -6.64
N GLY A 173 -19.96 8.31 -7.78
CA GLY A 173 -19.50 8.86 -9.06
C GLY A 173 -18.34 8.10 -9.73
N PHE A 174 -17.93 6.96 -9.18
CA PHE A 174 -16.95 6.04 -9.76
C PHE A 174 -17.30 4.59 -9.39
N THR A 175 -16.66 3.65 -10.07
CA THR A 175 -16.75 2.21 -9.79
C THR A 175 -15.42 1.71 -9.23
N TRP A 176 -15.46 1.00 -8.11
CA TRP A 176 -14.31 0.25 -7.63
C TRP A 176 -14.35 -1.14 -8.25
N GLU A 177 -13.53 -1.36 -9.27
CA GLU A 177 -13.50 -2.63 -10.00
C GLU A 177 -12.78 -3.71 -9.18
N ALA A 178 -13.33 -4.92 -9.20
CA ALA A 178 -12.69 -6.08 -8.59
C ALA A 178 -11.40 -6.44 -9.35
N VAL A 179 -10.42 -6.99 -8.65
CA VAL A 179 -9.22 -7.58 -9.27
C VAL A 179 -9.65 -8.82 -10.06
N GLU A 180 -9.26 -8.88 -11.33
CA GLU A 180 -9.59 -9.96 -12.25
C GLU A 180 -8.36 -10.43 -13.03
N ASN A 181 -8.10 -11.75 -13.01
CA ASN A 181 -7.04 -12.40 -13.79
C ASN A 181 -5.66 -11.73 -13.61
N ASP A 182 -4.86 -11.67 -14.68
CA ASP A 182 -3.52 -11.05 -14.70
C ASP A 182 -3.54 -9.51 -14.67
N ASN A 183 -4.73 -8.89 -14.71
CA ASN A 183 -4.87 -7.44 -14.69
C ASN A 183 -5.03 -6.95 -13.24
N VAL A 184 -3.90 -6.72 -12.57
CA VAL A 184 -3.92 -6.12 -11.25
C VAL A 184 -4.04 -4.61 -11.39
N HIS A 185 -5.22 -4.12 -11.07
CA HIS A 185 -5.50 -2.71 -10.83
C HIS A 185 -5.85 -2.49 -9.36
N TYR A 186 -5.74 -1.25 -8.92
CA TYR A 186 -6.16 -0.83 -7.59
C TYR A 186 -6.90 0.50 -7.66
N LEU A 187 -7.76 0.75 -6.68
CA LEU A 187 -8.37 2.06 -6.50
C LEU A 187 -7.35 3.00 -5.82
N SER A 188 -6.93 4.05 -6.52
CA SER A 188 -6.10 5.11 -5.95
C SER A 188 -6.98 6.01 -5.10
N LEU A 189 -6.85 5.92 -3.78
CA LEU A 189 -7.65 6.71 -2.85
C LEU A 189 -7.09 8.12 -2.76
N THR A 190 -7.90 9.06 -3.23
CA THR A 190 -7.74 10.51 -3.14
C THR A 190 -9.14 11.15 -3.03
N PRO A 191 -9.27 12.47 -2.84
CA PRO A 191 -10.58 13.15 -2.90
C PRO A 191 -11.30 12.99 -4.26
N SER A 192 -10.59 12.53 -5.30
CA SER A 192 -11.16 12.11 -6.57
C SER A 192 -10.61 10.73 -6.95
N PRO A 193 -11.16 9.64 -6.38
CA PRO A 193 -10.65 8.30 -6.57
C PRO A 193 -10.66 7.87 -8.04
N ALA A 194 -9.66 7.08 -8.43
CA ALA A 194 -9.57 6.54 -9.78
C ALA A 194 -8.90 5.17 -9.77
N MET A 195 -9.36 4.28 -10.65
CA MET A 195 -8.67 3.02 -10.92
C MET A 195 -7.30 3.30 -11.56
N LYS A 196 -6.26 2.60 -11.09
CA LYS A 196 -4.91 2.68 -11.63
C LYS A 196 -4.37 1.29 -11.92
N PRO A 197 -3.62 1.11 -13.02
CA PRO A 197 -2.93 -0.14 -13.29
C PRO A 197 -1.77 -0.32 -12.32
N ASP A 198 -1.49 -1.56 -11.93
CA ASP A 198 -0.27 -1.89 -11.21
C ASP A 198 0.90 -2.13 -12.16
N THR A 199 1.87 -1.23 -12.16
CA THR A 199 3.05 -1.34 -13.04
C THR A 199 4.20 -2.15 -12.45
N ARG A 200 4.14 -2.54 -11.17
CA ARG A 200 5.25 -3.23 -10.47
C ARG A 200 5.54 -4.60 -11.07
N ARG A 201 4.51 -5.25 -11.62
CA ARG A 201 4.65 -6.55 -12.29
C ARG A 201 5.38 -6.52 -13.63
N LYS A 202 5.47 -5.36 -14.30
CA LYS A 202 6.18 -5.24 -15.59
C LYS A 202 7.68 -5.51 -15.47
N GLY A 203 8.27 -5.39 -14.28
CA GLY A 203 9.69 -5.72 -14.02
C GLY A 203 9.94 -7.16 -13.55
N VAL A 204 8.90 -7.90 -13.13
CA VAL A 204 9.03 -9.26 -12.57
C VAL A 204 8.87 -10.35 -13.63
N LEU A 205 8.16 -10.05 -14.74
CA LEU A 205 7.84 -11.02 -15.80
C LEU A 205 8.64 -10.84 -17.10
N SER A 206 9.60 -9.91 -17.16
CA SER A 206 10.52 -9.79 -18.29
C SER A 206 11.80 -10.60 -18.00
N PRO A 207 12.01 -11.79 -18.60
CA PRO A 207 13.16 -12.67 -18.31
C PRO A 207 14.49 -12.14 -18.87
N THR A 208 14.52 -10.93 -19.43
CA THR A 208 15.62 -10.47 -20.29
C THR A 208 16.64 -9.56 -19.61
N LYS A 209 16.60 -9.39 -18.28
CA LYS A 209 17.63 -8.62 -17.54
C LYS A 209 17.96 -9.22 -16.17
N LEU A 210 18.37 -10.48 -16.14
CA LEU A 210 19.28 -11.02 -15.13
C LEU A 210 20.56 -11.50 -15.82
#